data_AF-A0A9K3PMN3-F1
#
_entry.id   AF-A0A9K3PMN3-F1
#
_cell.length_a   1.000
_cell.length_b   1.000
_cell.length_c   1.000
_cell.angle_alpha   90.00
_cell.angle_beta   90.00
_cell.angle_gamma   90.00
#
_symmetry.space_group_name_H-M   'P 1'
#
loop_
_entity.id
_entity.type
_entity.pdbx_description
1 polymer ?
#
loop_
_entity_poly.entity_id
_entity_poly.type
_entity_poly.pdbx_seq_one_letter_code
_entity_poly.pdbx_strand_id
1 'polypeptide(L)'
;MNKFLSFIVALLAIAKVAAFMGTPVCTQRPASMQRNGASSMEMRARVCDLLGKTPNRQARVVTFSHKRIKKVQHVNLQWKRFFSESLNRNVRLRLSTKGIKTVNKMGGIDAAAKKFDVDLAKF
;
A
#
# COMPACT_ATOMS: atom_id res chain seq x y z
N MET A 1 -39.29 -17.06 -57.47
CA MET A 1 -39.31 -16.43 -56.12
C MET A 1 -38.98 -17.42 -54.98
N ASN A 2 -38.55 -18.66 -55.27
CA ASN A 2 -38.45 -19.72 -54.25
C ASN A 2 -37.03 -19.89 -53.66
N LYS A 3 -36.02 -19.24 -54.25
CA LYS A 3 -34.63 -19.28 -53.76
C LYS A 3 -34.40 -18.28 -52.62
N PHE A 4 -35.01 -17.09 -52.69
CA PHE A 4 -34.94 -16.07 -51.65
C PHE A 4 -35.60 -16.50 -50.33
N LEU A 5 -36.74 -17.20 -50.42
CA LEU A 5 -37.44 -17.75 -49.26
C LEU A 5 -36.63 -18.87 -48.57
N SER A 6 -35.88 -19.68 -49.33
CA SER A 6 -35.00 -20.72 -48.76
C SER A 6 -33.80 -20.16 -47.99
N PHE A 7 -33.24 -19.03 -48.45
CA PHE A 7 -32.14 -18.34 -47.75
C PHE A 7 -32.62 -17.69 -46.44
N ILE A 8 -33.85 -17.18 -46.41
CA ILE A 8 -34.44 -16.59 -45.19
C ILE A 8 -34.74 -17.69 -44.14
N VAL A 9 -35.24 -18.85 -44.56
CA VAL A 9 -35.47 -19.99 -43.65
C VAL A 9 -34.14 -20.56 -43.13
N ALA A 10 -33.08 -20.60 -43.95
CA ALA A 10 -31.75 -21.02 -43.52
C ALA A 10 -31.11 -20.03 -42.51
N LEU A 11 -31.27 -18.72 -42.71
CA LEU A 11 -30.81 -17.69 -41.76
C LEU A 11 -31.56 -17.74 -40.42
N LEU A 12 -32.86 -18.04 -40.44
CA LEU A 12 -33.65 -18.18 -39.21
C LEU A 12 -33.31 -19.46 -38.42
N ALA A 13 -32.86 -20.52 -39.10
CA ALA A 13 -32.44 -21.76 -38.47
C ALA A 13 -31.06 -21.65 -37.77
N ILE A 14 -30.15 -20.82 -38.30
CA ILE A 14 -28.84 -20.55 -37.69
C ILE A 14 -28.97 -19.67 -36.42
N ALA A 15 -29.96 -18.77 -36.38
CA ALA A 15 -30.16 -17.86 -35.25
C ALA A 15 -30.79 -18.52 -33.99
N LYS A 16 -31.38 -19.73 -34.09
CA LYS A 16 -32.05 -20.39 -32.95
C LYS A 16 -31.17 -21.30 -32.09
N VAL A 17 -29.92 -21.57 -32.49
CA VAL A 17 -29.02 -22.46 -31.72
C VAL A 17 -28.23 -21.72 -30.63
N ALA A 18 -28.21 -20.39 -30.61
CA ALA A 18 -27.43 -19.61 -29.65
C ALA A 18 -28.12 -19.35 -28.28
N ALA A 19 -29.30 -19.93 -28.02
CA ALA A 19 -30.10 -19.62 -26.83
C ALA A 19 -30.00 -20.65 -25.67
N PHE A 20 -29.13 -21.66 -25.77
CA PHE A 20 -28.94 -22.69 -24.72
C PHE A 20 -27.48 -22.87 -24.29
N MET A 21 -26.68 -21.82 -24.39
CA MET A 21 -25.44 -21.74 -23.62
C MET A 21 -25.82 -21.07 -22.30
N GLY A 22 -26.12 -21.88 -21.29
CA GLY A 22 -26.33 -21.40 -19.93
C GLY A 22 -25.23 -20.39 -19.60
N THR A 23 -25.63 -19.16 -19.29
CA THR A 23 -24.69 -18.16 -18.81
C THR A 23 -24.07 -18.72 -17.54
N PRO A 24 -22.75 -19.00 -17.49
CA PRO A 24 -22.13 -19.09 -16.19
C PRO A 24 -22.26 -17.70 -15.61
N VAL A 25 -23.13 -17.52 -14.62
CA VAL A 25 -23.02 -16.43 -13.65
C VAL A 25 -21.76 -16.70 -12.84
N CYS A 26 -20.60 -16.69 -13.50
CA CYS A 26 -19.38 -16.31 -12.86
C CYS A 26 -19.44 -14.80 -12.89
N THR A 27 -20.05 -14.22 -11.86
CA THR A 27 -19.67 -12.88 -11.41
C THR A 27 -18.16 -12.94 -11.25
N GLN A 28 -17.44 -12.53 -12.30
CA GLN A 28 -16.02 -12.26 -12.21
C GLN A 28 -15.92 -11.16 -11.18
N ARG A 29 -15.64 -11.54 -9.93
CA ARG A 29 -15.08 -10.60 -8.96
C ARG A 29 -13.90 -9.99 -9.69
N PRO A 30 -13.85 -8.65 -9.87
CA PRO A 30 -12.73 -8.04 -10.55
C PRO A 30 -11.45 -8.52 -9.86
N ALA A 31 -10.51 -9.05 -10.66
CA ALA A 31 -9.22 -9.55 -10.19
C ALA A 31 -8.35 -8.48 -9.50
N SER A 32 -8.85 -7.25 -9.36
CA SER A 32 -8.15 -6.14 -8.71
C SER A 32 -8.31 -6.08 -7.19
N MET A 33 -9.14 -6.92 -6.57
CA MET A 33 -9.12 -7.07 -5.11
C MET A 33 -8.22 -8.24 -4.71
N GLN A 34 -6.94 -8.15 -5.08
CA GLN A 34 -5.89 -8.82 -4.33
C GLN A 34 -5.91 -8.22 -2.92
N ARG A 35 -6.73 -8.80 -2.04
CA ARG A 35 -6.55 -8.63 -0.60
C ARG A 35 -5.17 -9.18 -0.33
N ASN A 36 -4.19 -8.29 -0.17
CA ASN A 36 -2.82 -8.60 0.19
C ASN A 36 -2.84 -9.74 1.21
N GLY A 37 -2.51 -10.93 0.71
CA GLY A 37 -2.69 -12.19 1.41
C GLY A 37 -1.91 -12.16 2.71
N ALA A 38 -2.54 -12.77 3.73
CA ALA A 38 -1.94 -13.25 4.97
C ALA A 38 -0.57 -12.65 5.29
N SER A 39 -0.57 -11.61 6.12
CA SER A 39 0.62 -11.05 6.72
C SER A 39 1.49 -12.18 7.27
N SER A 40 2.64 -12.46 6.65
CA SER A 40 3.77 -12.96 7.39
C SER A 40 3.89 -12.04 8.62
N MET A 41 3.99 -12.61 9.82
CA MET A 41 4.25 -11.80 11.02
C MET A 41 5.69 -11.28 10.95
N GLU A 42 5.98 -10.45 9.96
CA GLU A 42 7.27 -9.84 9.74
C GLU A 42 7.33 -8.60 10.63
N MET A 43 8.07 -8.73 11.74
CA MET A 43 8.17 -7.65 12.70
C MET A 43 8.93 -6.48 12.08
N ARG A 44 8.20 -5.41 11.77
CA ARG A 44 8.74 -4.19 11.17
C ARG A 44 9.80 -3.52 12.07
N ALA A 45 11.05 -3.49 11.60
CA ALA A 45 12.18 -2.85 12.30
C ALA A 45 11.86 -1.42 12.77
N ARG A 46 12.30 -1.03 13.99
CA ARG A 46 12.04 0.29 14.60
C ARG A 46 12.79 1.42 13.88
N VAL A 47 12.35 1.75 12.68
CA VAL A 47 12.91 2.80 11.81
C VAL A 47 11.82 3.85 11.53
N CYS A 48 12.22 5.10 11.37
CA CYS A 48 11.35 6.18 10.93
C CYS A 48 11.12 6.08 9.42
N ASP A 49 9.85 6.08 8.99
CA ASP A 49 9.48 5.80 7.59
C ASP A 49 9.97 6.86 6.62
N LEU A 50 9.88 8.13 7.04
CA LEU A 50 10.27 9.28 6.23
C LEU A 50 11.78 9.57 6.24
N LEU A 51 12.42 9.48 7.42
CA LEU A 51 13.81 9.94 7.61
C LEU A 51 14.82 8.80 7.70
N GLY A 52 14.39 7.54 7.72
CA GLY A 52 15.27 6.38 7.89
C GLY A 52 15.99 6.29 9.25
N LYS A 53 15.60 7.10 10.25
CA LYS A 53 16.26 7.13 11.56
C LYS A 53 16.19 5.77 12.25
N THR A 54 17.35 5.23 12.63
CA THR A 54 17.53 3.94 13.28
C THR A 54 17.88 4.10 14.77
N PRO A 55 17.64 3.06 15.61
CA PRO A 55 18.04 3.09 17.00
C PRO A 55 19.56 3.01 17.15
N ASN A 56 20.12 3.77 18.09
CA ASN A 56 21.54 3.72 18.40
C ASN A 56 21.84 2.49 19.29
N ARG A 57 22.49 1.48 18.71
CA ARG A 57 22.88 0.24 19.40
C ARG A 57 24.26 0.33 20.08
N GLN A 58 25.04 1.36 19.79
CA GLN A 58 26.39 1.51 20.33
C GLN A 58 26.41 2.17 21.72
N ALA A 59 25.28 2.78 22.12
CA ALA A 59 25.12 3.45 23.40
C ALA A 59 25.43 2.53 24.59
N ARG A 60 25.90 3.17 25.67
CA ARG A 60 26.24 2.51 26.93
C ARG A 60 25.72 3.33 28.10
N VAL A 61 25.30 2.65 29.15
CA VAL A 61 25.10 3.24 30.47
C VAL A 61 26.42 3.08 31.22
N VAL A 62 26.93 4.18 31.75
CA VAL A 62 28.18 4.22 32.53
C VAL A 62 27.79 4.44 33.99
N THR A 63 28.24 3.56 34.88
CA THR A 63 28.04 3.72 36.32
C THR A 63 29.05 4.69 36.91
N PHE A 64 28.85 5.10 38.17
CA PHE A 64 29.81 5.91 38.93
C PHE A 64 31.22 5.27 38.95
N SER A 65 31.29 3.95 39.11
CA SER A 65 32.53 3.16 39.05
C SER A 65 33.07 2.89 37.63
N HIS A 66 32.58 3.60 36.62
CA HIS A 66 32.99 3.46 35.22
C HIS A 66 32.73 2.09 34.56
N LYS A 67 31.84 1.27 35.15
CA LYS A 67 31.37 0.02 34.51
C LYS A 67 30.45 0.38 33.34
N ARG A 68 30.75 -0.17 32.16
CA ARG A 68 30.05 0.16 30.91
C ARG A 68 29.11 -0.96 30.48
N ILE A 69 27.81 -0.70 30.51
CA ILE A 69 26.75 -1.67 30.17
C ILE A 69 26.12 -1.27 28.83
N LYS A 70 26.00 -2.23 27.89
CA LYS A 70 25.37 -1.97 26.59
C LYS A 70 23.88 -1.69 26.74
N LYS A 71 23.38 -0.64 26.07
CA LYS A 71 21.96 -0.29 26.03
C LYS A 71 21.60 0.22 24.63
N VAL A 72 20.42 -0.15 24.13
CA VAL A 72 19.90 0.41 22.88
C VAL A 72 19.10 1.67 23.17
N GLN A 73 19.42 2.77 22.49
CA GLN A 73 18.62 3.98 22.51
C GLN A 73 17.63 3.95 21.33
N HIS A 74 16.35 3.81 21.64
CA HIS A 74 15.30 3.77 20.63
C HIS A 74 14.95 5.16 20.09
N VAL A 75 14.49 5.20 18.85
CA VAL A 75 13.91 6.39 18.24
C VAL A 75 12.51 6.62 18.84
N ASN A 76 12.17 7.88 19.13
CA ASN A 76 10.82 8.27 19.56
C ASN A 76 9.86 8.22 18.36
N LEU A 77 9.39 7.02 18.04
CA LEU A 77 8.50 6.70 16.93
C LEU A 77 7.04 6.79 17.37
N GLN A 78 6.22 7.43 16.55
CA GLN A 78 4.81 7.68 16.78
C GLN A 78 4.01 7.34 15.52
N TRP A 79 2.83 6.75 15.69
CA TRP A 79 1.90 6.55 14.57
C TRP A 79 1.14 7.84 14.32
N LYS A 80 1.19 8.34 13.09
CA LYS A 80 0.48 9.56 12.71
C LYS A 80 -0.06 9.42 11.29
N ARG A 81 -1.24 10.01 11.07
CA ARG A 81 -1.90 10.08 9.76
C ARG A 81 -1.62 11.45 9.16
N PHE A 82 -1.23 11.48 7.90
CA PHE A 82 -1.06 12.69 7.10
C PHE A 82 -1.90 12.57 5.83
N PHE A 83 -2.49 13.67 5.38
CA PHE A 83 -3.16 13.73 4.09
C PHE A 83 -2.12 13.97 2.99
N SER A 84 -2.17 13.17 1.92
CA SER A 84 -1.36 13.34 0.71
C SER A 84 -2.27 13.85 -0.40
N GLU A 85 -1.91 14.99 -1.00
CA GLU A 85 -2.62 15.58 -2.12
C GLU A 85 -2.40 14.77 -3.39
N SER A 86 -1.18 14.26 -3.56
CA SER A 86 -0.78 13.46 -4.72
C SER A 86 -1.57 12.15 -4.82
N LEU A 87 -1.87 11.50 -3.69
CA LEU A 87 -2.61 10.25 -3.64
C LEU A 87 -4.10 10.43 -3.27
N ASN A 88 -4.53 11.66 -2.98
CA ASN A 88 -5.87 11.99 -2.47
C ASN A 88 -6.35 11.10 -1.31
N ARG A 89 -5.43 10.69 -0.42
CA ARG A 89 -5.75 9.80 0.72
C ARG A 89 -4.91 10.11 1.94
N ASN A 90 -5.43 9.65 3.09
CA ASN A 90 -4.69 9.67 4.34
C ASN A 90 -3.70 8.50 4.40
N VAL A 91 -2.41 8.81 4.55
CA VAL A 91 -1.33 7.83 4.72
C VAL A 91 -0.99 7.70 6.20
N ARG A 92 -0.94 6.46 6.72
CA ARG A 92 -0.59 6.19 8.11
C ARG A 92 0.86 5.77 8.22
N LEU A 93 1.70 6.64 8.77
CA LEU A 93 3.14 6.45 8.86
C LEU A 93 3.57 6.29 10.32
N ARG A 94 4.66 5.54 10.54
CA ARG A 94 5.37 5.52 11.81
C ARG A 94 6.56 6.47 11.75
N LEU A 95 6.38 7.68 12.26
CA LEU A 95 7.35 8.76 12.17
C LEU A 95 8.04 9.03 13.49
N SER A 96 9.31 9.45 13.41
CA SER A 96 9.97 10.06 14.56
C SER A 96 9.39 11.45 14.84
N THR A 97 9.49 11.94 16.08
CA THR A 97 9.10 13.33 16.41
C THR A 97 9.82 14.38 15.56
N LYS A 98 11.08 14.12 15.19
CA LYS A 98 11.81 14.96 14.22
C LYS A 98 11.21 14.86 12.82
N GLY A 99 10.77 13.67 12.39
CA GLY A 99 10.04 13.49 11.13
C GLY A 99 8.76 14.31 11.10
N ILE A 100 7.97 14.29 12.17
CA ILE A 100 6.75 15.10 12.29
C ILE A 100 7.10 16.60 12.17
N LYS A 101 8.13 17.06 12.88
CA LYS A 101 8.59 18.46 12.77
C LYS A 101 9.01 18.82 11.34
N THR A 102 9.68 17.90 10.66
CA THR A 102 10.12 18.07 9.27
C THR A 102 8.96 18.18 8.29
N VAL A 103 7.92 17.35 8.45
CA VAL A 103 6.67 17.44 7.66
C VAL A 103 6.01 18.79 7.88
N ASN A 104 5.86 19.22 9.14
CA ASN A 104 5.26 20.51 9.47
C ASN A 104 6.07 21.69 8.89
N LYS A 105 7.41 21.60 8.89
CA LYS A 105 8.28 22.65 8.31
C LYS A 105 8.13 22.75 6.79
N MET A 106 7.90 21.64 6.11
CA MET A 106 7.76 21.61 4.65
C MET A 106 6.32 21.84 4.17
N GLY A 107 5.35 21.98 5.08
CA GLY A 107 3.96 22.26 4.75
C GLY A 107 3.16 21.05 4.26
N GLY A 108 3.77 19.87 4.11
CA GLY A 108 3.06 18.68 3.64
C GLY A 108 3.92 17.42 3.64
N ILE A 109 3.26 16.26 3.59
CA ILE A 109 3.94 14.96 3.51
C ILE A 109 4.56 14.73 2.13
N ASP A 110 3.93 15.22 1.06
CA ASP A 110 4.38 15.03 -0.31
C ASP A 110 5.70 15.75 -0.59
N ALA A 111 5.83 17.00 -0.13
CA ALA A 111 7.08 17.74 -0.22
C ALA A 111 8.21 17.05 0.56
N ALA A 112 7.89 16.47 1.71
CA ALA A 112 8.86 15.74 2.51
C ALA A 112 9.26 14.42 1.85
N ALA A 113 8.32 13.68 1.29
CA ALA A 113 8.55 12.43 0.59
C ALA A 113 9.45 12.62 -0.63
N LYS A 114 9.23 13.69 -1.42
CA LYS A 114 10.10 14.07 -2.55
C LYS A 114 11.54 14.37 -2.11
N LYS A 115 11.72 14.98 -0.94
CA LYS A 115 13.06 15.32 -0.43
C LYS A 115 13.88 14.12 0.03
N PHE A 116 13.21 13.10 0.57
CA PHE A 116 13.86 11.90 1.11
C PHE A 116 13.70 10.68 0.18
N ASP A 117 13.19 10.89 -1.03
CA ASP A 117 12.94 9.87 -2.06
C ASP A 117 12.15 8.66 -1.52
N VAL A 118 11.07 8.94 -0.78
CA VAL A 118 10.21 7.91 -0.16
C VAL A 118 8.92 7.76 -0.96
N ASP A 119 8.59 6.52 -1.35
CA ASP A 119 7.32 6.21 -1.99
C ASP A 119 6.18 6.07 -0.95
N LEU A 120 5.17 6.91 -1.07
CA LEU A 120 3.98 6.95 -0.21
C LEU A 120 2.94 5.90 -0.58
N ALA A 121 2.98 5.33 -1.78
CA ALA A 121 2.02 4.31 -2.23
C ALA A 121 2.16 3.00 -1.44
N LYS A 122 3.34 2.75 -0.87
CA LYS A 122 3.66 1.57 -0.07
C LYS A 122 2.96 1.50 1.30
N PHE A 123 2.45 2.63 1.81
CA PHE A 123 1.89 2.76 3.17
C PHE A 123 0.36 2.88 3.17
#